data_AF-A0A3B1D8M4-F1
#
_entry.id   AF-A0A3B1D8M4-F1
#
_cell.length_a   1.000
_cell.length_b   1.000
_cell.length_c   1.000
_cell.angle_alpha   90.00
_cell.angle_beta   90.00
_cell.angle_gamma   90.00
#
_symmetry.space_group_name_H-M   'P 1'
#
loop_
_entity.id
_entity.type
_entity.pdbx_description
1 polymer ?
#
loop_
_entity_poly.entity_id
_entity_poly.type
_entity_poly.pdbx_seq_one_letter_code
_entity_poly.pdbx_strand_id
1 'polypeptide(L)'
;EVIAAFREAHRLQGLVFDSQRTLSELEKERSEIAKDQSRIRQNMGSIDRKSDLYSRYMQKLTTQETRLEDITESIATTTAERDARQKTLDSYIAGLNVD
;
A
#
# COMPACT_ATOMS: atom_id res chain seq x y z
N GLU A 1 -13.65 -34.25 -6.29
CA GLU A 1 -12.31 -33.95 -5.74
C GLU A 1 -11.59 -32.87 -6.55
N VAL A 2 -11.34 -33.05 -7.85
CA VAL A 2 -10.59 -32.06 -8.69
C VAL A 2 -11.23 -30.66 -8.77
N ILE A 3 -12.55 -30.56 -8.93
CA ILE A 3 -13.24 -29.25 -9.03
C ILE A 3 -13.11 -28.45 -7.73
N ALA A 4 -13.19 -29.12 -6.58
CA ALA A 4 -13.00 -28.46 -5.28
C ALA A 4 -11.56 -27.98 -5.13
N ALA A 5 -10.60 -28.80 -5.58
CA ALA A 5 -9.19 -28.45 -5.53
C ALA A 5 -8.86 -27.19 -6.35
N PHE A 6 -9.42 -27.09 -7.56
CA PHE A 6 -9.26 -25.94 -8.44
C PHE A 6 -9.90 -24.66 -7.88
N ARG A 7 -11.10 -24.77 -7.28
CA ARG A 7 -11.76 -23.62 -6.64
C ARG A 7 -10.92 -23.04 -5.50
N GLU A 8 -10.29 -23.91 -4.70
CA GLU A 8 -9.45 -23.47 -3.60
C GLU A 8 -8.14 -22.82 -4.10
N ALA A 9 -7.49 -23.39 -5.12
CA ALA A 9 -6.32 -22.77 -5.75
C ALA A 9 -6.66 -21.37 -6.29
N HIS A 10 -7.80 -21.23 -6.99
CA HIS A 10 -8.27 -19.95 -7.50
C HIS A 10 -8.58 -18.95 -6.37
N ARG A 11 -9.16 -19.41 -5.26
CA ARG A 11 -9.41 -18.57 -4.08
C ARG A 11 -8.10 -18.04 -3.49
N LEU A 12 -7.10 -18.90 -3.34
CA LEU A 12 -5.77 -18.52 -2.82
C LEU A 12 -5.06 -17.53 -3.77
N GLN A 13 -5.15 -17.75 -5.08
CA GLN A 13 -4.66 -16.79 -6.09
C GLN A 13 -5.34 -15.42 -5.96
N GLY A 14 -6.67 -15.40 -5.77
CA GLY A 14 -7.43 -14.16 -5.55
C GLY A 14 -6.91 -13.38 -4.33
N LEU A 15 -6.65 -14.08 -3.23
CA LEU A 15 -6.11 -13.44 -2.01
C LEU A 15 -4.72 -12.84 -2.22
N VAL A 16 -3.85 -13.49 -3.01
CA VAL A 16 -2.54 -12.92 -3.36
C VAL A 16 -2.71 -11.66 -4.21
N PHE A 17 -3.58 -11.72 -5.23
CA PHE A 17 -3.86 -10.60 -6.10
C PHE A 17 -4.43 -9.39 -5.34
N ASP A 18 -5.33 -9.63 -4.40
CA ASP A 18 -5.88 -8.57 -3.56
C ASP A 18 -4.80 -7.84 -2.77
N SER A 19 -3.86 -8.57 -2.15
CA SER A 19 -2.73 -7.94 -1.45
C SER A 19 -1.83 -7.14 -2.41
N GLN A 20 -1.58 -7.65 -3.62
CA GLN A 20 -0.80 -6.93 -4.62
C GLN A 20 -1.48 -5.64 -5.07
N ARG A 21 -2.81 -5.67 -5.25
CA ARG A 21 -3.59 -4.48 -5.58
C ARG A 21 -3.51 -3.44 -4.46
N THR A 22 -3.70 -3.85 -3.21
CA THR A 22 -3.56 -2.96 -2.05
C THR A 22 -2.16 -2.35 -1.96
N LEU A 23 -1.09 -3.12 -2.18
CA LEU A 23 0.27 -2.58 -2.25
C LEU A 23 0.42 -1.52 -3.34
N SER A 24 -0.10 -1.78 -4.54
CA SER A 24 -0.05 -0.81 -5.64
C SER A 24 -0.80 0.48 -5.33
N GLU A 25 -1.92 0.40 -4.60
CA GLU A 25 -2.71 1.56 -4.19
C GLU A 25 -1.96 2.40 -3.14
N LEU A 26 -1.36 1.76 -2.13
CA LEU A 26 -0.54 2.40 -1.10
C LEU A 26 0.70 3.10 -1.69
N GLU A 27 1.39 2.42 -2.61
CA GLU A 27 2.55 2.96 -3.34
C GLU A 27 2.19 4.20 -4.16
N LYS A 28 1.03 4.15 -4.85
CA LYS A 28 0.51 5.28 -5.61
C LYS A 28 0.23 6.47 -4.70
N GLU A 29 -0.48 6.24 -3.59
CA GLU A 29 -0.80 7.28 -2.61
C GLU A 29 0.48 7.91 -2.03
N ARG A 30 1.48 7.10 -1.66
CA ARG A 30 2.78 7.58 -1.17
C ARG A 30 3.44 8.53 -2.17
N SER A 31 3.46 8.15 -3.45
CA SER A 31 4.03 8.97 -4.53
C SER A 31 3.25 10.28 -4.72
N GLU A 32 1.91 10.24 -4.65
CA GLU A 32 1.07 11.43 -4.78
C GLU A 32 1.31 12.42 -3.62
N ILE A 33 1.41 11.93 -2.38
CA ILE A 33 1.76 12.75 -1.21
C ILE A 33 3.14 13.38 -1.40
N ALA A 34 4.16 12.61 -1.80
CA ALA A 34 5.51 13.13 -1.99
C ALA A 34 5.57 14.27 -3.03
N LYS A 35 4.83 14.14 -4.14
CA LYS A 35 4.69 15.18 -5.16
C LYS A 35 4.01 16.43 -4.61
N ASP A 36 2.92 16.26 -3.86
CA ASP A 36 2.20 17.39 -3.27
C ASP A 36 3.04 18.13 -2.22
N GLN A 37 3.76 17.41 -1.36
CA GLN A 37 4.68 18.00 -0.40
C GLN A 37 5.77 18.84 -1.08
N SER A 38 6.34 18.35 -2.18
CA SER A 38 7.33 19.11 -2.96
C SER A 38 6.75 20.43 -3.45
N ARG A 39 5.52 20.41 -3.99
CA ARG A 39 4.81 21.61 -4.44
C ARG A 39 4.50 22.57 -3.28
N ILE A 40 4.07 22.05 -2.13
CA ILE A 40 3.79 22.86 -0.94
C ILE A 40 5.08 23.54 -0.46
N ARG A 41 6.18 22.82 -0.32
CA ARG A 41 7.47 23.39 0.11
C ARG A 41 7.98 24.47 -0.84
N GLN A 42 7.81 24.29 -2.16
CA GLN A 42 8.11 25.32 -3.15
C GLN A 42 7.24 26.57 -2.94
N ASN A 43 5.93 26.40 -2.80
CA ASN A 43 5.01 27.52 -2.57
C ASN A 43 5.32 28.26 -1.27
N MET A 44 5.64 27.52 -0.20
CA MET A 44 5.97 28.09 1.12
C MET A 44 7.21 28.98 1.09
N GLY A 45 8.14 28.77 0.15
CA GLY A 45 9.29 29.65 -0.04
C GLY A 45 8.94 31.06 -0.55
N SER A 46 7.73 31.23 -1.09
CA SER A 46 7.28 32.49 -1.73
C SER A 46 6.18 33.23 -0.96
N ILE A 47 5.66 32.64 0.12
CA ILE A 47 4.57 33.25 0.91
C ILE A 47 5.10 33.78 2.25
N ASP A 48 4.44 34.81 2.78
CA ASP A 48 4.74 35.30 4.13
C ASP A 48 4.48 34.20 5.17
N ARG A 49 5.48 33.94 6.02
CA ARG A 49 5.40 32.96 7.12
C ARG A 49 4.31 33.28 8.14
N LYS A 50 3.89 34.55 8.23
CA LYS A 50 2.80 35.00 9.11
C LYS A 50 1.42 34.91 8.44
N SER A 51 1.36 34.55 7.16
CA SER A 51 0.08 34.41 6.46
C SER A 51 -0.69 33.18 6.94
N ASP A 52 -2.02 33.28 6.94
CA ASP A 52 -2.91 32.15 7.21
C ASP A 52 -2.64 30.96 6.24
N LEU A 53 -2.30 31.28 4.99
CA LEU A 53 -1.97 30.27 3.98
C LEU A 53 -0.73 29.44 4.38
N TYR A 54 0.30 30.06 4.95
CA TYR A 54 1.48 29.34 5.43
C TYR A 54 1.12 28.36 6.55
N SER A 55 0.30 28.79 7.51
CA SER A 55 -0.19 27.94 8.60
C SER A 55 -0.99 26.74 8.08
N ARG A 56 -1.87 26.94 7.10
CA ARG A 56 -2.64 25.85 6.46
C ARG A 56 -1.74 24.85 5.75
N TYR A 57 -0.70 25.32 5.04
CA TYR A 57 0.27 24.42 4.41
C TYR A 57 1.07 23.63 5.43
N MET A 58 1.48 24.23 6.55
CA MET A 58 2.16 23.51 7.63
C MET A 58 1.28 22.39 8.20
N GLN A 59 0.01 22.70 8.50
CA GLN A 59 -0.96 21.70 8.98
C GLN A 59 -1.14 20.56 7.99
N LYS A 60 -1.25 20.88 6.69
CA LYS A 60 -1.36 19.86 5.63
C LYS A 60 -0.12 18.97 5.56
N LEU A 61 1.07 19.53 5.67
CA LEU A 61 2.32 18.76 5.71
C LEU A 61 2.33 17.82 6.93
N THR A 62 1.95 18.30 8.11
CA THR A 62 1.84 17.45 9.32
C THR A 62 0.89 16.28 9.09
N THR A 63 -0.31 16.51 8.55
CA THR A 63 -1.26 15.43 8.24
C THR A 63 -0.69 14.44 7.22
N GLN A 64 0.06 14.94 6.23
CA GLN A 64 0.71 14.09 5.23
C GLN A 64 1.81 13.22 5.84
N GLU A 65 2.61 13.74 6.78
CA GLU A 65 3.63 12.95 7.48
C GLU A 65 3.00 11.79 8.26
N THR A 66 1.95 12.04 9.04
CA THR A 66 1.22 10.96 9.74
C THR A 66 0.70 9.93 8.74
N ARG A 67 0.15 10.35 7.60
CA ARG A 67 -0.33 9.41 6.58
C ARG A 67 0.82 8.60 5.94
N LEU A 68 2.00 9.19 5.75
CA LEU A 68 3.17 8.47 5.22
C LEU A 68 3.68 7.41 6.19
N GLU A 69 3.65 7.69 7.49
CA GLU A 69 3.94 6.71 8.55
C GLU A 69 2.96 5.52 8.47
N ASP A 70 1.64 5.81 8.45
CA ASP A 70 0.60 4.78 8.30
C ASP A 70 0.76 3.94 7.03
N ILE A 71 1.07 4.57 5.90
CA ILE A 71 1.30 3.88 4.62
C ILE A 71 2.52 2.97 4.73
N THR A 72 3.58 3.41 5.40
CA THR A 72 4.81 2.61 5.57
C THR A 72 4.52 1.35 6.38
N GLU A 73 3.79 1.47 7.48
CA GLU A 73 3.37 0.31 8.29
C GLU A 73 2.42 -0.62 7.52
N SER A 74 1.48 -0.03 6.77
CA SER A 74 0.54 -0.77 5.94
C SER A 74 1.25 -1.57 4.85
N ILE A 75 2.23 -0.98 4.16
CA ILE A 75 3.04 -1.66 3.14
C ILE A 75 3.80 -2.84 3.76
N ALA A 76 4.43 -2.65 4.92
CA ALA A 76 5.14 -3.73 5.60
C ALA A 76 4.19 -4.89 5.94
N THR A 77 3.03 -4.57 6.50
CA THR A 77 1.99 -5.54 6.88
C THR A 77 1.44 -6.28 5.65
N THR A 78 0.99 -5.56 4.63
CA THR A 78 0.43 -6.17 3.41
C THR A 78 1.47 -6.97 2.63
N THR A 79 2.74 -6.58 2.66
CA THR A 79 3.84 -7.36 2.07
C THR A 79 3.99 -8.71 2.77
N ALA A 80 4.03 -8.71 4.11
CA ALA A 80 4.12 -9.94 4.90
C ALA A 80 2.90 -10.86 4.65
N GLU A 81 1.70 -10.29 4.57
CA GLU A 81 0.49 -11.05 4.22
C GLU A 81 0.55 -11.64 2.81
N ARG A 82 1.00 -10.85 1.82
CA ARG A 82 1.15 -11.32 0.44
C ARG A 82 2.10 -12.50 0.38
N ASP A 83 3.25 -12.42 1.05
CA ASP A 83 4.26 -13.47 1.08
C ASP A 83 3.71 -14.74 1.76
N ALA A 84 2.98 -14.59 2.87
CA ALA A 84 2.33 -15.73 3.54
C ALA A 84 1.26 -16.39 2.66
N ARG A 85 0.43 -15.59 1.97
CA ARG A 85 -0.60 -16.07 1.03
C ARG A 85 0.04 -16.78 -0.16
N GLN A 86 1.13 -16.24 -0.71
CA GLN A 86 1.89 -16.86 -1.80
C GLN A 86 2.44 -18.22 -1.37
N LYS A 87 3.10 -18.30 -0.20
CA LYS A 87 3.61 -19.56 0.34
C LYS A 87 2.50 -20.61 0.53
N THR A 88 1.33 -20.16 0.96
CA THR A 88 0.15 -21.03 1.15
C THR A 88 -0.32 -21.60 -0.19
N LEU A 89 -0.45 -20.74 -1.20
CA LEU A 89 -0.80 -21.14 -2.56
C LEU A 89 0.22 -22.13 -3.14
N ASP A 90 1.52 -21.84 -3.02
CA ASP A 90 2.59 -22.68 -3.57
C ASP A 90 2.59 -24.06 -2.90
N SER A 91 2.44 -24.09 -1.57
CA SER A 91 2.37 -25.35 -0.81
C SER A 91 1.14 -26.17 -1.19
N TYR A 92 0.01 -25.50 -1.41
CA TYR A 92 -1.23 -26.16 -1.83
C TYR A 92 -1.10 -26.77 -3.22
N ILE A 93 -0.59 -26.02 -4.20
CA ILE A 93 -0.35 -26.53 -5.56
C ILE A 93 0.66 -27.69 -5.55
N ALA A 94 1.73 -27.58 -4.77
CA ALA A 94 2.72 -28.65 -4.65
C ALA A 94 2.10 -29.93 -4.10
N GLY A 95 1.21 -29.84 -3.10
CA GLY A 95 0.49 -30.98 -2.55
C GLY A 95 -0.40 -31.68 -3.58
N LEU A 96 -1.08 -30.93 -4.45
CA LEU A 96 -1.93 -31.49 -5.51
C LEU A 96 -1.16 -32.24 -6.61
N ASN A 97 0.14 -31.97 -6.78
CA ASN A 97 0.98 -32.65 -7.78
C ASN A 97 1.60 -33.95 -7.27
N VAL A 98 1.50 -34.23 -5.96
CA VAL A 98 2.08 -35.42 -5.31
C VAL A 98 1.06 -36.56 -5.20
N ASP A 99 -0.23 -36.25 -5.33
CA ASP A 99 -1.36 -37.20 -5.38
C ASP A 99 -1.70 -37.61 -6.83
#